data_AF-A0AA43TWU6-F1
#
_entry.id   AF-A0AA43TWU6-F1
#
_cell.length_a   1.000
_cell.length_b   1.000
_cell.length_c   1.000
_cell.angle_alpha   90.00
_cell.angle_beta   90.00
_cell.angle_gamma   90.00
#
_symmetry.space_group_name_H-M   'P 1'
#
loop_
_entity.id
_entity.type
_entity.pdbx_description
1 polymer ?
#
loop_
_entity_poly.entity_id
_entity_poly.type
_entity_poly.pdbx_seq_one_letter_code
_entity_poly.pdbx_strand_id
1 'polypeptide(L)'
;MSDMENLLAMGFEQPRAELALKKSGNLQGAIDWLEKNQEKSLDDILAKEADNAAETDPNTEAAALQPGEEAKSLLCNECGRKLRSVAQAEFHASKTGHADFAESTEEIAPLTEEEKKAKLEE
;
A
#
# COMPACT_ATOMS: atom_id res chain seq x y z
N MET A 1 17.70 -3.57 30.73
CA MET A 1 16.44 -3.99 30.10
C MET A 1 16.23 -3.12 28.89
N SER A 2 16.50 -3.70 27.72
CA SER A 2 16.11 -3.13 26.43
C SER A 2 14.59 -3.18 26.27
N ASP A 3 14.06 -2.33 25.40
CA ASP A 3 12.63 -2.30 25.09
C ASP A 3 12.14 -3.66 24.56
N MET A 4 13.01 -4.37 23.83
CA MET A 4 12.75 -5.72 23.33
C MET A 4 12.60 -6.75 24.45
N GLU A 5 13.50 -6.74 25.43
CA GLU A 5 13.42 -7.63 26.60
C GLU A 5 12.17 -7.35 27.44
N ASN A 6 11.76 -6.08 27.55
CA ASN A 6 10.53 -5.69 28.24
C ASN A 6 9.29 -6.26 27.53
N LEU A 7 9.23 -6.18 26.20
CA LEU A 7 8.13 -6.73 25.42
C LEU A 7 8.05 -8.26 25.52
N LEU A 8 9.19 -8.96 25.49
CA LEU A 8 9.25 -10.41 25.70
C LEU A 8 8.81 -10.79 27.12
N ALA A 9 9.20 -10.03 28.14
CA ALA A 9 8.77 -10.23 29.52
C ALA A 9 7.26 -10.01 29.72
N MET A 10 6.64 -9.14 28.91
CA MET A 10 5.18 -8.95 28.85
C MET A 10 4.44 -10.08 28.12
N GLY A 11 5.17 -10.99 27.46
CA GLY A 11 4.59 -12.12 26.72
C GLY A 11 4.29 -11.84 25.25
N PHE A 12 4.85 -10.77 24.68
CA PHE A 12 4.72 -10.52 23.24
C PHE A 12 5.67 -11.41 22.43
N GLU A 13 5.18 -11.90 21.29
CA GLU A 13 5.95 -12.66 20.32
C GLU A 13 7.15 -11.83 19.80
N GLN A 14 8.34 -12.43 19.78
CA GLN A 14 9.57 -11.80 19.30
C GLN A 14 9.41 -11.10 17.92
N PRO A 15 8.91 -11.76 16.85
CA PRO A 15 8.78 -11.13 15.54
C PRO A 15 7.82 -9.92 15.55
N ARG A 16 6.81 -9.95 16.42
CA ARG A 16 5.82 -8.88 16.53
C ARG A 16 6.39 -7.69 17.31
N ALA A 17 7.13 -7.98 18.38
CA ALA A 17 7.80 -6.98 19.21
C ALA A 17 8.90 -6.24 18.43
N GLU A 18 9.69 -6.97 17.64
CA GLU A 18 10.68 -6.36 16.73
C GLU A 18 10.02 -5.42 15.73
N LEU A 19 8.92 -5.86 15.14
CA LEU A 19 8.21 -5.06 14.16
C LEU A 19 7.58 -3.80 14.78
N ALA A 20 6.97 -3.96 15.95
CA ALA A 20 6.40 -2.87 16.71
C ALA A 20 7.45 -1.81 17.08
N LEU A 21 8.62 -2.25 17.57
CA LEU A 21 9.74 -1.36 17.87
C LEU A 21 10.28 -0.66 16.64
N LYS A 22 10.34 -1.36 15.49
CA LYS A 22 10.76 -0.78 14.21
C LYS A 22 9.79 0.29 13.72
N LYS A 23 8.49 0.17 14.02
CA LYS A 23 7.46 1.15 13.65
C LYS A 23 7.37 2.32 14.62
N SER A 24 7.49 2.08 15.92
CA SER A 24 7.26 3.09 16.95
C SER A 24 8.52 3.83 17.39
N GLY A 25 9.70 3.19 17.28
CA GLY A 25 10.98 3.71 17.77
C GLY A 25 11.12 3.79 19.29
N ASN A 26 10.11 3.38 20.07
CA ASN A 26 10.16 3.37 21.54
C ASN A 26 9.19 2.33 22.14
N LEU A 27 9.43 1.92 23.39
CA LEU A 27 8.62 0.92 24.10
C LEU A 27 7.12 1.27 24.14
N GLN A 28 6.76 2.49 24.53
CA GLN A 28 5.35 2.86 24.73
C GLN A 28 4.57 2.81 23.41
N GLY A 29 5.16 3.29 22.32
CA GLY A 29 4.54 3.20 21.00
C GLY A 29 4.58 1.78 20.44
N ALA A 30 5.54 0.94 20.84
CA ALA A 30 5.55 -0.47 20.44
C ALA A 30 4.37 -1.22 21.09
N ILE A 31 4.10 -0.95 22.37
CA ILE A 31 2.94 -1.50 23.09
C ILE A 31 1.64 -1.07 22.40
N ASP A 32 1.45 0.23 22.14
CA ASP A 32 0.26 0.76 21.47
C ASP A 32 0.07 0.16 20.05
N TRP A 33 1.16 -0.01 19.31
CA TRP A 33 1.13 -0.67 18.00
C TRP A 33 0.77 -2.15 18.12
N LEU A 34 1.31 -2.85 19.12
CA LEU A 34 0.99 -4.26 19.38
C LEU A 34 -0.49 -4.41 19.70
N GLU A 35 -1.04 -3.59 20.61
CA GLU A 35 -2.47 -3.58 20.96
C GLU A 35 -3.37 -3.37 19.75
N LYS A 36 -3.06 -2.37 18.91
CA LYS A 36 -3.87 -2.06 17.71
C LYS A 36 -3.77 -3.10 16.61
N ASN A 37 -2.69 -3.88 16.60
CA ASN A 37 -2.49 -4.89 15.58
C ASN A 37 -2.72 -6.30 16.08
N GLN A 38 -2.96 -6.52 17.38
CA GLN A 38 -3.11 -7.82 18.06
C GLN A 38 -4.08 -8.78 17.34
N GLU A 39 -5.16 -8.23 16.79
CA GLU A 39 -6.23 -8.96 16.10
C GLU A 39 -5.85 -9.41 14.68
N LYS A 40 -4.76 -8.89 14.12
CA LYS A 40 -4.24 -9.25 12.80
C LYS A 40 -3.18 -10.34 12.95
N SER A 41 -3.15 -11.29 12.01
CA SER A 41 -2.04 -12.25 11.95
C SER A 41 -0.76 -11.55 11.50
N LEU A 42 0.39 -12.09 11.91
CA LEU A 42 1.70 -11.59 11.46
C LEU A 42 1.82 -11.60 9.95
N ASP A 43 1.30 -12.64 9.28
CA ASP A 43 1.26 -12.72 7.82
C ASP A 43 0.44 -11.59 7.18
N ASP A 44 -0.70 -11.23 7.75
CA ASP A 44 -1.57 -10.16 7.24
C ASP A 44 -0.94 -8.77 7.47
N ILE A 45 -0.22 -8.60 8.58
CA ILE A 45 0.54 -7.39 8.86
C ILE A 45 1.75 -7.29 7.91
N LEU A 46 2.52 -8.36 7.75
CA LEU A 46 3.67 -8.41 6.85
C LEU A 46 3.25 -8.26 5.38
N ALA A 47 2.10 -8.81 4.99
CA ALA A 47 1.51 -8.59 3.67
C ALA A 47 1.10 -7.12 3.49
N LYS A 48 0.41 -6.54 4.48
CA LYS A 48 0.08 -5.10 4.47
C LYS A 48 1.29 -4.18 4.54
N GLU A 49 2.38 -4.63 5.16
CA GLU A 49 3.65 -3.93 5.20
C GLU A 49 4.47 -4.10 3.94
N ALA A 50 4.38 -5.22 3.25
CA ALA A 50 4.89 -5.37 1.90
C ALA A 50 4.11 -4.43 0.95
N ASP A 51 2.79 -4.32 1.13
CA ASP A 51 1.93 -3.33 0.47
C ASP A 51 2.28 -1.88 0.87
N ASN A 52 2.66 -1.61 2.12
CA ASN A 52 3.09 -0.28 2.58
C ASN A 52 4.56 0.04 2.30
N ALA A 53 5.42 -0.96 2.09
CA ALA A 53 6.80 -0.78 1.65
C ALA A 53 6.87 -0.32 0.18
N ALA A 54 5.76 -0.44 -0.56
CA ALA A 54 5.55 0.18 -1.85
C ALA A 54 5.28 1.71 -1.79
N GLU A 55 5.29 2.36 -0.61
CA GLU A 55 5.34 3.83 -0.49
C GLU A 55 6.78 4.39 -0.52
N THR A 56 7.74 3.63 -1.07
CA THR A 56 9.06 4.17 -1.48
C THR A 56 9.50 3.81 -2.90
N ASP A 57 8.68 3.14 -3.72
CA ASP A 57 8.98 2.99 -5.15
C ASP A 57 7.68 2.98 -5.98
N PRO A 58 7.54 3.85 -7.01
CA PRO A 58 6.30 4.15 -7.72
C PRO A 58 5.78 3.07 -8.69
N ASN A 59 6.07 1.78 -8.49
CA ASN A 59 5.56 0.70 -9.36
C ASN A 59 5.03 -0.51 -8.57
N THR A 60 3.74 -0.81 -8.80
CA THR A 60 3.09 -2.14 -8.74
C THR A 60 2.42 -2.54 -7.40
N GLU A 61 1.14 -2.17 -7.15
CA GLU A 61 -0.16 -2.89 -7.42
C GLU A 61 -0.57 -3.84 -6.27
N ALA A 62 -1.78 -3.82 -5.69
CA ALA A 62 -3.06 -4.05 -6.38
C ALA A 62 -4.29 -3.61 -5.55
N ALA A 63 -5.08 -2.70 -6.11
CA ALA A 63 -6.54 -2.74 -5.95
C ALA A 63 -7.09 -3.08 -7.32
N ALA A 64 -7.64 -4.30 -7.45
CA ALA A 64 -8.21 -4.79 -8.69
C ALA A 64 -9.21 -3.78 -9.26
N LEU A 65 -8.98 -3.41 -10.51
CA LEU A 65 -9.91 -2.64 -11.34
C LEU A 65 -11.27 -3.35 -11.36
N GLN A 66 -12.33 -2.58 -11.13
CA GLN A 66 -13.67 -3.04 -11.49
C GLN A 66 -13.74 -3.13 -13.02
N PRO A 67 -14.32 -4.20 -13.60
CA PRO A 67 -14.42 -4.35 -15.05
C PRO A 67 -15.33 -3.26 -15.62
N GLY A 68 -14.74 -2.24 -16.25
CA GLY A 68 -15.47 -1.15 -16.91
C GLY A 68 -14.85 0.24 -16.79
N GLU A 69 -13.82 0.44 -15.97
CA GLU A 69 -13.17 1.76 -15.85
C GLU A 69 -11.96 1.86 -16.80
N GLU A 70 -12.10 2.70 -17.84
CA GLU A 70 -11.01 3.06 -18.75
C GLU A 70 -9.84 3.62 -17.93
N ALA A 71 -8.65 3.01 -18.07
CA ALA A 71 -7.44 3.41 -17.36
C ALA A 71 -6.96 4.80 -17.81
N LYS A 72 -7.53 5.86 -17.22
CA LYS A 72 -7.09 7.24 -17.44
C LYS A 72 -6.07 7.58 -16.37
N SER A 73 -4.79 7.48 -16.70
CA SER A 73 -3.73 7.92 -15.82
C SER A 73 -3.59 9.45 -15.88
N LEU A 74 -3.82 10.13 -14.76
CA LEU A 74 -3.76 11.59 -14.58
C LEU A 74 -2.54 11.93 -13.72
N LEU A 75 -1.66 12.81 -14.17
CA LEU A 75 -0.52 13.29 -13.41
C LEU A 75 -0.81 14.67 -12.83
N CYS A 76 -0.66 14.85 -11.52
CA CYS A 76 -0.73 16.16 -10.91
C CYS A 76 0.58 16.93 -11.19
N ASN A 77 0.51 18.07 -11.87
CA ASN A 77 1.69 18.88 -12.21
C ASN A 77 2.26 19.64 -11.00
N GLU A 78 1.46 19.80 -9.94
CA GLU A 78 1.88 20.53 -8.74
C GLU A 78 2.76 19.68 -7.82
N CYS A 79 2.51 18.37 -7.77
CA CYS A 79 3.25 17.45 -6.90
C CYS A 79 3.91 16.27 -7.64
N GLY A 80 3.69 16.14 -8.94
CA GLY A 80 4.20 15.05 -9.78
C GLY A 80 3.52 13.69 -9.54
N ARG A 81 2.43 13.64 -8.78
CA ARG A 81 1.77 12.36 -8.44
C ARG A 81 0.97 11.82 -9.62
N LYS A 82 1.27 10.60 -10.05
CA LYS A 82 0.44 9.82 -10.98
C LYS A 82 -0.78 9.27 -10.26
N LEU A 83 -1.94 9.50 -10.84
CA LEU A 83 -3.26 9.14 -10.35
C LEU A 83 -3.88 8.23 -11.40
N ARG A 84 -4.50 7.15 -10.96
CA ARG A 84 -4.95 6.08 -11.86
C ARG A 84 -6.39 6.22 -12.36
N SER A 85 -7.12 7.19 -11.84
CA SER A 85 -8.49 7.49 -12.26
C SER A 85 -8.90 8.91 -11.85
N VAL A 86 -9.99 9.39 -12.44
CA VAL A 86 -10.59 10.69 -12.13
C VAL A 86 -10.99 10.78 -10.65
N ALA A 87 -11.57 9.71 -10.09
CA ALA A 87 -11.95 9.66 -8.67
C ALA A 87 -10.74 9.88 -7.74
N GLN A 88 -9.56 9.40 -8.13
CA GLN A 88 -8.34 9.62 -7.36
C GLN A 88 -7.82 11.05 -7.51
N ALA A 89 -8.00 11.68 -8.67
CA ALA A 89 -7.69 13.09 -8.88
C ALA A 89 -8.63 14.01 -8.08
N GLU A 90 -9.92 13.72 -8.03
CA GLU A 90 -10.89 14.46 -7.22
C GLU A 90 -10.57 14.38 -5.73
N PHE A 91 -10.22 13.18 -5.24
CA PHE A 91 -9.79 13.00 -3.86
C PHE A 91 -8.49 13.74 -3.57
N HIS A 92 -7.53 13.68 -4.50
CA HIS A 92 -6.28 14.42 -4.39
C HIS A 92 -6.54 15.93 -4.31
N ALA A 93 -7.34 16.47 -5.24
CA ALA A 93 -7.73 17.88 -5.26
C ALA A 93 -8.40 18.33 -3.97
N SER A 94 -9.35 17.53 -3.46
CA SER A 94 -10.07 17.84 -2.23
C SER A 94 -9.18 17.85 -1.00
N LYS A 95 -8.12 17.05 -1.00
CA LYS A 95 -7.22 16.88 0.15
C LYS A 95 -6.03 17.84 0.12
N THR A 96 -5.45 18.07 -1.05
CA THR A 96 -4.24 18.89 -1.22
C THR A 96 -4.52 20.27 -1.76
N GLY A 97 -5.72 20.51 -2.30
CA GLY A 97 -6.07 21.74 -3.01
C GLY A 97 -5.46 21.83 -4.41
N HIS A 98 -4.83 20.76 -4.90
CA HIS A 98 -4.23 20.76 -6.23
C HIS A 98 -5.28 20.56 -7.31
N ALA A 99 -5.24 21.37 -8.37
CA ALA A 99 -6.20 21.36 -9.47
C ALA A 99 -5.54 21.16 -10.84
N ASP A 100 -4.21 21.22 -10.91
CA ASP A 100 -3.49 21.05 -12.18
C ASP A 100 -3.15 19.57 -12.43
N PHE A 101 -3.99 18.92 -13.23
CA PHE A 101 -3.84 17.53 -13.65
C PHE A 101 -3.64 17.44 -15.17
N ALA A 102 -2.58 16.76 -15.61
CA ALA A 102 -2.31 16.39 -17.00
C ALA A 102 -2.74 14.93 -17.26
N GLU A 103 -3.55 14.70 -18.29
CA GLU A 103 -3.87 13.35 -18.77
C GLU A 103 -2.64 12.74 -19.47
N SER A 104 -2.12 11.64 -18.93
CA SER A 104 -1.03 10.87 -19.54
C SER A 104 -1.63 9.84 -20.50
N THR A 105 -1.57 10.12 -21.80
CA THR A 105 -2.08 9.25 -22.88
C THR A 105 -1.13 8.08 -23.20
N GLU A 106 -0.59 7.42 -22.17
CA GLU A 106 -0.03 6.07 -22.37
C GLU A 106 -1.20 5.10 -22.24
N GLU A 107 -1.82 4.78 -23.38
CA GLU A 107 -2.73 3.66 -23.55
C GLU A 107 -2.05 2.41 -22.97
N ILE A 108 -2.44 2.00 -21.76
CA ILE A 108 -2.21 0.63 -21.33
C ILE A 108 -3.09 -0.20 -22.26
N ALA A 109 -2.47 -0.74 -23.31
CA ALA A 109 -3.15 -1.58 -24.28
C ALA A 109 -3.99 -2.62 -23.53
N PRO A 110 -5.30 -2.71 -23.80
CA PRO A 110 -6.10 -3.77 -23.21
C PRO A 110 -5.50 -5.09 -23.69
N LEU A 111 -4.99 -5.90 -22.77
CA LEU A 111 -4.57 -7.27 -23.02
C LEU A 111 -5.69 -7.95 -23.82
N THR A 112 -5.43 -8.15 -25.11
CA THR A 112 -6.36 -8.78 -26.03
C THR A 112 -6.60 -10.21 -25.57
N GLU A 113 -7.84 -10.68 -25.75
CA GLU A 113 -8.36 -11.93 -25.19
C GLU A 113 -7.65 -13.22 -25.67
N GLU A 114 -6.60 -13.13 -26.49
CA GLU A 114 -5.89 -14.28 -27.07
C GLU A 114 -4.87 -14.92 -26.13
N GLU A 115 -4.29 -14.22 -25.15
CA GLU A 115 -3.30 -14.83 -24.24
C GLU A 115 -3.92 -15.64 -23.09
N LYS A 116 -5.23 -15.51 -22.84
CA LYS A 116 -5.93 -16.27 -21.80
C LYS A 116 -6.14 -17.76 -22.12
N LYS A 117 -5.93 -18.19 -23.37
CA LYS A 117 -6.20 -19.57 -23.78
C LYS A 117 -4.99 -20.51 -23.71
N ALA A 118 -3.76 -19.99 -23.58
CA ALA A 118 -2.56 -20.82 -23.58
C ALA A 118 -2.19 -21.42 -22.21
N LYS A 119 -2.83 -20.99 -21.11
CA LYS A 119 -2.55 -21.50 -19.75
C LYS A 119 -3.48 -22.61 -19.26
N LEU A 120 -4.40 -23.11 -20.09
CA LEU A 120 -5.28 -24.24 -19.74
C LEU A 120 -4.80 -25.60 -20.28
N GLU A 121 -3.63 -25.67 -20.92
CA GLU A 121 -3.10 -26.91 -21.50
C GLU A 121 -1.65 -27.23 -21.11
N GLU A 122 -1.10 -26.65 -20.03
CA GLU A 122 0.12 -27.19 -19.38
C GLU A 122 -0.03 -27.27 -17.85
#